data_AF-A0A804RBS2-F1
#
_entry.id   AF-A0A804RBS2-F1
#
_cell.length_a   1.000
_cell.length_b   1.000
_cell.length_c   1.000
_cell.angle_alpha   90.00
_cell.angle_beta   90.00
_cell.angle_gamma   90.00
#
_symmetry.space_group_name_H-M   'P 1'
#
loop_
_entity.id
_entity.type
_entity.pdbx_description
1 polymer ?
#
loop_
_entity_poly.entity_id
_entity_poly.type
_entity_poly.pdbx_seq_one_letter_code
_entity_poly.pdbx_strand_id
1 'polypeptide(L)'
;MKNHDPKWWLGEPLWATAAAQGVLSATFFWSGSEVTKGSWNCPDKYCRHYNGSVPFEERVDTILGYFDLPPNQMPQFLTLYFEDPDH
;
A
#
# COMPACT_ATOMS: atom_id res chain seq x y z
N MET A 1 -2.42 -14.79 -8.34
CA MET A 1 -1.39 -14.16 -9.18
C MET A 1 -0.33 -13.58 -8.25
N LYS A 2 0.88 -14.14 -8.21
CA LYS A 2 1.95 -13.72 -7.26
C LYS A 2 3.25 -13.40 -8.01
N ASN A 3 3.19 -12.54 -9.01
CA ASN A 3 4.42 -12.15 -9.70
C ASN A 3 4.85 -10.75 -9.28
N HIS A 4 5.78 -10.70 -8.33
CA HIS A 4 6.38 -9.45 -7.86
C HIS A 4 7.58 -9.00 -8.72
N ASP A 5 7.89 -9.69 -9.82
CA ASP A 5 8.96 -9.30 -10.74
C ASP A 5 8.60 -7.94 -11.40
N PRO A 6 9.38 -6.87 -11.14
CA PRO A 6 9.07 -5.52 -11.61
C PRO A 6 8.92 -5.39 -13.13
N LYS A 7 9.46 -6.33 -13.92
CA LYS A 7 9.35 -6.29 -15.39
C LYS A 7 7.91 -6.36 -15.91
N TRP A 8 7.00 -6.93 -15.13
CA TRP A 8 5.57 -7.02 -15.48
C TRP A 8 4.78 -5.78 -15.11
N TRP A 9 5.32 -4.93 -14.24
CA TRP A 9 4.64 -3.77 -13.68
C TRP A 9 5.09 -2.52 -14.41
N LEU A 10 4.46 -2.23 -15.56
CA LEU A 10 4.77 -1.06 -16.38
C LEU A 10 4.15 0.22 -15.80
N GLY A 11 4.56 1.38 -16.32
CA GLY A 11 4.11 2.68 -15.82
C GLY A 11 4.63 3.01 -14.42
N GLU A 12 4.03 4.04 -13.82
CA GLU A 12 4.30 4.51 -12.47
C GLU A 12 2.98 4.52 -11.68
N PRO A 13 2.85 3.73 -10.60
CA PRO A 13 1.66 3.77 -9.76
C PRO A 13 1.64 5.02 -8.88
N LEU A 14 0.45 5.45 -8.45
CA LEU A 14 0.25 6.68 -7.68
C LEU A 14 1.12 6.77 -6.41
N TRP A 15 1.26 5.67 -5.67
CA TRP A 15 2.11 5.63 -4.47
C TRP A 15 3.61 5.82 -4.81
N ALA A 16 4.06 5.42 -6.00
CA ALA A 16 5.43 5.68 -6.45
C ALA A 16 5.60 7.15 -6.85
N THR A 17 4.61 7.76 -7.53
CA THR A 17 4.61 9.20 -7.83
C THR A 17 4.64 10.04 -6.55
N ALA A 18 3.82 9.68 -5.56
CA ALA A 18 3.80 10.33 -4.25
C ALA A 18 5.16 10.18 -3.54
N ALA A 19 5.71 8.96 -3.45
CA ALA A 19 7.01 8.71 -2.86
C ALA A 19 8.13 9.51 -3.56
N ALA A 20 8.11 9.61 -4.89
CA ALA A 20 9.07 10.39 -5.67
C ALA A 20 9.03 11.90 -5.35
N GLN A 21 7.88 12.40 -4.90
CA GLN A 21 7.66 13.80 -4.52
C GLN A 21 7.76 14.04 -3.01
N GLY A 22 8.26 13.07 -2.24
CA GLY A 22 8.41 13.18 -0.79
C GLY A 22 7.09 13.07 -0.02
N VAL A 23 6.01 12.62 -0.66
CA VAL A 23 4.71 12.39 -0.03
C VAL A 23 4.67 10.97 0.51
N LEU A 24 4.44 10.84 1.82
CA LEU A 24 4.34 9.55 2.48
C LEU A 24 3.07 8.81 2.03
N SER A 25 3.21 7.56 1.63
CA SER A 25 2.12 6.73 1.11
C SER A 25 2.01 5.42 1.88
N ALA A 26 0.77 4.97 2.10
CA ALA A 26 0.47 3.66 2.68
C ALA A 26 -0.43 2.84 1.75
N THR A 27 -0.19 1.55 1.68
CA THR A 27 -0.91 0.63 0.83
C THR A 27 -1.29 -0.63 1.60
N PHE A 28 -2.58 -0.92 1.65
CA PHE A 28 -3.11 -2.13 2.24
C PHE A 28 -3.69 -3.01 1.12
N PHE A 29 -2.88 -3.97 0.67
CA PHE A 29 -3.25 -5.06 -0.26
C PHE A 29 -3.57 -4.66 -1.71
N TRP A 30 -3.31 -3.43 -2.13
CA TRP A 30 -3.53 -3.03 -3.51
C TRP A 30 -2.61 -3.80 -4.47
N SER A 31 -3.15 -4.30 -5.58
CA SER A 31 -2.38 -5.02 -6.60
C SER A 31 -1.17 -4.21 -7.09
N GLY A 32 0.03 -4.77 -6.91
CA GLY A 32 1.30 -4.13 -7.30
C GLY A 32 1.92 -3.26 -6.21
N SER A 33 1.25 -3.04 -5.07
CA SER A 33 1.82 -2.30 -3.95
C SER A 33 3.03 -2.99 -3.32
N GLU A 34 3.13 -4.31 -3.42
CA GLU A 34 4.28 -5.07 -2.91
C GLU A 34 5.49 -5.06 -3.88
N VAL A 35 5.32 -4.50 -5.07
CA VAL A 35 6.36 -4.52 -6.10
C VAL A 35 7.30 -3.33 -5.89
N THR A 36 8.55 -3.63 -5.55
CA THR A 36 9.60 -2.62 -5.44
C THR A 36 10.00 -2.13 -6.82
N LYS A 37 9.70 -0.87 -7.15
CA LYS A 37 10.04 -0.26 -8.45
C LYS A 37 10.11 1.27 -8.34
N GLY A 38 11.17 1.84 -8.92
CA GLY A 38 11.37 3.30 -8.93
C GLY A 38 11.52 3.84 -7.51
N SER A 39 10.81 4.91 -7.18
CA SER A 39 10.82 5.54 -5.86
C SER A 39 10.05 4.76 -4.79
N TRP A 40 9.34 3.70 -5.16
CA TRP A 40 8.57 2.89 -4.22
C TRP A 40 9.33 1.63 -3.82
N ASN A 41 9.56 1.47 -2.51
CA ASN A 41 10.30 0.37 -1.92
C ASN A 41 9.44 -0.51 -0.99
N CYS A 42 8.11 -0.35 -0.97
CA CYS A 42 7.19 -1.08 -0.09
C CYS A 42 7.68 -1.11 1.38
N PRO A 43 7.68 0.04 2.08
CA PRO A 43 8.21 0.12 3.43
C PRO A 43 7.32 -0.64 4.44
N ASP A 44 7.89 -1.53 5.26
CA ASP A 44 7.17 -2.44 6.19
C ASP A 44 6.08 -1.77 7.04
N LYS A 45 6.31 -0.52 7.46
CA LYS A 45 5.35 0.24 8.28
C LYS A 45 4.10 0.66 7.50
N TYR A 46 4.20 0.86 6.19
CA TYR A 46 3.13 1.46 5.38
C TYR A 46 2.70 0.57 4.21
N CYS A 47 3.40 -0.51 3.91
CA CYS A 47 3.08 -1.45 2.84
C CYS A 47 2.78 -2.83 3.44
N ARG A 48 1.55 -3.33 3.28
CA ARG A 48 1.17 -4.66 3.74
C ARG A 48 1.24 -5.67 2.59
N HIS A 49 1.96 -6.77 2.84
CA HIS A 49 1.99 -7.92 1.95
C HIS A 49 0.66 -8.67 1.96
N TYR A 50 0.13 -9.01 0.79
CA TYR A 50 -1.19 -9.58 0.64
C TYR A 50 -1.40 -10.84 1.49
N ASN A 51 -2.40 -10.78 2.37
CA ASN A 51 -2.88 -11.89 3.15
C ASN A 51 -4.41 -11.79 3.28
N GLY A 52 -5.12 -12.46 2.37
CA GLY A 52 -6.59 -12.44 2.35
C GLY A 52 -7.27 -12.97 3.62
N SER A 53 -6.54 -13.64 4.52
CA SER A 53 -7.07 -14.09 5.82
C SER A 53 -7.16 -12.97 6.86
N VAL A 54 -6.60 -11.77 6.60
CA VAL A 54 -6.72 -10.62 7.51
C VAL A 54 -8.16 -10.08 7.47
N PRO A 55 -8.89 -10.02 8.60
CA PRO A 55 -10.26 -9.51 8.67
C PRO A 55 -10.36 -8.06 8.21
N PHE A 56 -11.47 -7.69 7.56
CA PHE A 56 -11.67 -6.32 7.05
C PHE A 56 -11.57 -5.25 8.14
N GLU A 57 -12.10 -5.53 9.33
CA GLU A 57 -12.00 -4.63 10.49
C GLU A 57 -10.54 -4.31 10.83
N GLU A 58 -9.66 -5.32 10.90
CA GLU A 58 -8.24 -5.10 11.17
C GLU A 58 -7.55 -4.23 10.10
N ARG A 59 -7.96 -4.37 8.82
CA ARG A 59 -7.43 -3.54 7.74
C ARG A 59 -7.87 -2.08 7.90
N VAL A 60 -9.14 -1.86 8.24
CA VAL A 60 -9.71 -0.53 8.51
C VAL A 60 -9.05 0.09 9.73
N ASP A 61 -8.91 -0.66 10.82
CA ASP A 61 -8.24 -0.20 12.05
C ASP A 61 -6.79 0.21 11.78
N THR A 62 -6.07 -0.51 10.93
CA THR A 62 -4.72 -0.12 10.51
C THR A 62 -4.73 1.20 9.74
N ILE A 63 -5.67 1.37 8.80
CA ILE A 63 -5.80 2.60 8.01
C ILE A 63 -6.13 3.79 8.91
N LEU A 64 -7.08 3.62 9.84
CA LEU A 64 -7.46 4.65 10.80
C LEU A 64 -6.29 4.99 11.74
N GLY A 65 -5.56 3.98 12.22
CA GLY A 65 -4.39 4.17 13.09
C GLY A 65 -3.25 4.97 12.45
N TYR A 66 -3.19 5.06 11.11
CA TYR A 66 -2.24 5.97 10.46
C TYR A 66 -2.58 7.45 10.69
N PHE A 67 -3.85 7.81 10.85
CA PHE A 67 -4.27 9.19 11.12
C PHE A 67 -3.98 9.62 12.56
N ASP A 68 -3.73 8.67 13.47
CA ASP A 68 -3.31 8.93 14.85
C ASP A 68 -1.79 9.16 14.98
N LEU A 69 -1.03 8.96 13.90
CA LEU A 69 0.41 9.18 13.90
C LEU A 69 0.75 10.68 13.95
N PRO A 70 1.97 11.04 14.44
CA PRO A 70 2.47 12.41 14.32
C PRO A 70 2.39 12.91 12.86
N PRO A 71 2.16 14.21 12.61
CA PRO A 71 1.94 14.73 11.25
C PRO A 71 3.04 14.40 10.23
N ASN A 72 4.28 14.24 10.67
CA ASN A 72 5.42 13.86 9.81
C ASN A 72 5.52 12.35 9.52
N GLN A 73 4.66 11.54 10.13
CA GLN A 73 4.55 10.10 9.94
C GLN A 73 3.17 9.67 9.40
N MET A 74 2.22 10.59 9.31
CA MET A 74 0.91 10.34 8.73
C MET A 74 1.01 10.28 7.20
N PRO A 75 0.70 9.15 6.55
CA PRO A 75 0.62 9.06 5.10
C PRO A 75 -0.46 10.00 4.56
N GLN A 76 -0.21 10.62 3.41
CA GLN A 76 -1.16 11.52 2.74
C GLN A 76 -1.84 10.85 1.54
N PHE A 77 -1.32 9.72 1.08
CA PHE A 77 -1.94 8.86 0.09
C PHE A 77 -2.11 7.45 0.66
N LEU A 78 -3.32 6.91 0.60
CA LEU A 78 -3.65 5.60 1.16
C LEU A 78 -4.43 4.76 0.16
N THR A 79 -4.14 3.45 0.11
CA THR A 79 -4.98 2.48 -0.59
C THR A 79 -5.42 1.37 0.36
N LEU A 80 -6.64 0.88 0.17
CA LEU A 80 -7.22 -0.23 0.91
C LEU A 80 -7.99 -1.10 -0.08
N TYR A 81 -7.76 -2.41 -0.02
CA TYR A 81 -8.42 -3.40 -0.84
C TYR A 81 -9.18 -4.42 0.03
N PHE A 82 -10.37 -4.79 -0.43
CA PHE A 82 -11.20 -5.87 0.08
C PHE A 82 -11.53 -6.83 -1.05
N GLU A 83 -11.52 -8.13 -0.76
CA GLU A 83 -11.77 -9.16 -1.77
C GLU A 83 -13.27 -9.33 -2.06
N ASP A 84 -14.14 -9.02 -1.11
CA ASP A 84 -15.59 -9.13 -1.31
C ASP A 84 -16.15 -7.96 -2.13
N PRO A 85 -17.14 -8.20 -3.00
CA PRO A 85 -17.88 -9.46 -3.21
C PRO A 85 -17.37 -10.32 -4.38
N ASP A 86 -16.10 -10.19 -4.82
CA ASP A 86 -15.58 -10.92 -5.99
C ASP A 86 -15.34 -12.42 -5.72
N HIS A 87 -15.27 -12.83 -4.45
CA HIS A 87 -15.07 -14.21 -4.03
C HIS A 87 -16.11 -15.21 -4.55
#